data_AF-A0A061NH62-F1
#
_entry.id   AF-A0A061NH62-F1
#
_cell.length_a   1.000
_cell.length_b   1.000
_cell.length_c   1.000
_cell.angle_alpha   90.00
_cell.angle_beta   90.00
_cell.angle_gamma   90.00
#
_symmetry.space_group_name_H-M   'P 1'
#
loop_
_entity.id
_entity.type
_entity.pdbx_description
1 polymer ?
#
loop_
_entity_poly.entity_id
_entity_poly.type
_entity_poly.pdbx_seq_one_letter_code
_entity_poly.pdbx_strand_id
1 'polypeptide(L)'
;MYEMLPLASNYNRSELVEEGATVSVLENWEHWKSFLGDRLESAEDDGLSHDVVSDVAFEVGDYLAKEVEPQNEQERVLKDMWNVADEQEQHAIANMMVKLVQRD
;
A
#
# COMPACT_ATOMS: atom_id res chain seq x y z
N MET A 1 -0.45 56.45 -5.44
CA MET A 1 -1.64 55.83 -6.07
C MET A 1 -1.14 54.51 -6.61
N TYR A 2 -1.37 53.40 -5.90
CA TYR A 2 -0.93 52.09 -6.36
C TYR A 2 -1.87 51.62 -7.47
N GLU A 3 -1.33 51.31 -8.65
CA GLU A 3 -2.07 50.66 -9.71
C GLU A 3 -2.40 49.23 -9.26
N MET A 4 -3.71 48.94 -9.18
CA MET A 4 -4.23 47.61 -8.91
C MET A 4 -4.06 46.75 -10.17
N LEU A 5 -3.29 45.67 -10.08
CA LEU A 5 -3.23 44.64 -11.12
C LEU A 5 -4.63 44.06 -11.38
N PRO A 6 -5.00 43.76 -12.64
CA PRO A 6 -6.30 43.18 -12.93
C PRO A 6 -6.33 41.76 -12.34
N LEU A 7 -7.30 41.53 -11.44
CA LEU A 7 -7.61 40.20 -10.96
C LEU A 7 -7.95 39.32 -12.16
N ALA A 8 -7.16 38.27 -12.37
CA ALA A 8 -7.39 37.27 -13.39
C ALA A 8 -8.79 36.64 -13.19
N SER A 9 -9.77 37.20 -13.88
CA SER A 9 -11.05 36.55 -14.14
C SER A 9 -10.78 35.38 -15.07
N ASN A 10 -11.17 34.18 -14.65
CA ASN A 10 -11.16 32.93 -15.42
C ASN A 10 -9.89 32.08 -15.29
N TYR A 11 -9.62 31.59 -14.07
CA TYR A 11 -9.10 30.24 -13.91
C TYR A 11 -10.19 29.35 -13.34
N ASN A 12 -10.44 28.22 -14.00
CA ASN A 12 -11.35 27.20 -13.50
C ASN A 12 -10.75 26.64 -12.22
N ARG A 13 -11.43 26.81 -11.07
CA ARG A 13 -10.93 26.40 -9.74
C ARG A 13 -10.67 24.88 -9.63
N SER A 14 -11.09 24.09 -10.62
CA SER A 14 -10.92 22.64 -10.69
C SER A 14 -9.58 22.17 -11.28
N GLU A 15 -8.67 23.05 -11.71
CA GLU A 15 -7.42 22.67 -12.39
C GLU A 15 -6.15 22.81 -11.52
N LEU A 16 -6.31 22.98 -10.19
CA LEU A 16 -5.19 23.23 -9.26
C LEU A 16 -5.07 22.23 -8.09
N VAL A 17 -5.63 21.03 -8.21
CA VAL A 17 -5.44 19.99 -7.18
C VAL A 17 -5.37 18.59 -7.80
N GLU A 18 -4.23 18.20 -8.38
CA GLU A 18 -3.96 16.77 -8.69
C GLU A 18 -2.50 16.31 -8.47
N GLU A 19 -1.55 17.19 -8.14
CA GLU A 19 -0.18 16.75 -7.83
C GLU A 19 -0.01 16.24 -6.39
N GLY A 20 -0.91 16.59 -5.46
CA GLY A 20 -0.81 16.14 -4.05
C GLY A 20 -1.59 14.86 -3.72
N ALA A 21 -2.63 14.53 -4.50
CA ALA A 21 -3.47 13.36 -4.22
C ALA A 21 -2.84 12.06 -4.73
N THR A 22 -2.16 12.10 -5.88
CA THR A 22 -1.44 10.96 -6.48
C THR A 22 -0.21 10.53 -5.67
N VAL A 23 0.45 11.50 -5.02
CA VAL A 23 1.56 11.26 -4.09
C VAL A 23 1.12 10.39 -2.90
N SER A 24 -0.08 10.61 -2.34
CA SER A 24 -0.53 9.88 -1.13
C SER A 24 -0.94 8.41 -1.36
N VAL A 25 -1.32 8.05 -2.58
CA VAL A 25 -1.91 6.73 -2.92
C VAL A 25 -0.81 5.70 -3.25
N LEU A 26 0.26 6.15 -3.94
CA LEU A 26 1.45 5.34 -4.20
C LEU A 26 2.38 5.25 -2.99
N GLU A 27 2.43 6.29 -2.16
CA GLU A 27 3.22 6.29 -0.91
C GLU A 27 2.85 5.11 0.00
N ASN A 28 1.57 4.77 0.13
CA ASN A 28 1.15 3.67 1.02
C ASN A 28 1.57 2.28 0.53
N TRP A 29 1.49 2.04 -0.78
CA TRP A 29 1.88 0.77 -1.35
C TRP A 29 3.39 0.54 -1.24
N GLU A 30 4.18 1.56 -1.59
CA GLU A 30 5.64 1.48 -1.51
C GLU A 30 6.12 1.41 -0.05
N HIS A 31 5.51 2.17 0.87
CA HIS A 31 5.80 2.05 2.31
C HIS A 31 5.45 0.66 2.85
N TRP A 32 4.32 0.09 2.44
CA TRP A 32 3.94 -1.25 2.86
C TRP A 32 4.90 -2.33 2.33
N LYS A 33 5.33 -2.24 1.06
CA LYS A 33 6.36 -3.13 0.51
C LYS A 33 7.68 -3.02 1.28
N SER A 34 8.11 -1.79 1.59
CA SER A 34 9.32 -1.55 2.40
C SER A 34 9.20 -2.19 3.78
N PHE A 35 8.07 -1.98 4.47
CA PHE A 35 7.82 -2.58 5.78
C PHE A 35 7.88 -4.11 5.74
N LEU A 36 7.27 -4.73 4.73
CA LEU A 36 7.28 -6.18 4.57
C LEU A 36 8.68 -6.70 4.23
N GLY A 37 9.44 -5.97 3.40
CA GLY A 37 10.83 -6.28 3.06
C GLY A 37 11.75 -6.26 4.27
N ASP A 38 11.70 -5.18 5.07
CA ASP A 38 12.52 -5.04 6.29
C ASP A 38 12.24 -6.15 7.30
N ARG A 39 10.96 -6.55 7.43
CA ARG A 39 10.53 -7.63 8.34
C ARG A 39 11.00 -8.99 7.86
N LEU A 40 10.97 -9.22 6.55
CA LEU A 40 11.42 -10.46 5.91
C LEU A 40 12.94 -10.63 6.01
N GLU A 41 13.71 -9.58 5.71
CA GLU A 41 15.18 -9.57 5.86
C GLU A 41 15.58 -9.89 7.29
N SER A 42 14.90 -9.26 8.26
CA SER A 42 15.11 -9.53 9.69
C SER A 42 14.83 -10.99 10.08
N ALA A 43 13.88 -11.66 9.42
CA ALA A 43 13.50 -13.03 9.74
C ALA A 43 14.37 -14.09 9.03
N GLU A 44 14.89 -13.78 7.84
CA GLU A 44 15.87 -14.60 7.13
C GLU A 44 17.20 -14.66 7.89
N ASP A 45 17.66 -13.52 8.43
CA ASP A 45 18.90 -13.44 9.24
C ASP A 45 18.84 -14.28 10.53
N ASP A 46 17.65 -14.47 11.09
CA ASP A 46 17.41 -15.28 12.30
C ASP A 46 17.20 -16.79 12.00
N GLY A 47 17.22 -17.22 10.73
CA GLY A 47 17.18 -18.63 10.32
C GLY A 47 15.79 -19.31 10.37
N LEU A 48 14.71 -18.52 10.44
CA LEU A 48 13.33 -19.02 10.54
C LEU A 48 12.74 -19.27 9.14
N SER A 49 12.79 -20.52 8.66
CA SER A 49 12.37 -20.84 7.27
C SER A 49 10.89 -21.23 7.09
N HIS A 50 10.14 -21.50 8.17
CA HIS A 50 8.74 -21.96 8.05
C HIS A 50 7.72 -21.01 8.71
N ASP A 51 8.12 -20.32 9.79
CA ASP A 51 7.23 -19.40 10.51
C ASP A 51 7.05 -18.06 9.78
N VAL A 52 8.00 -17.70 8.91
CA VAL A 52 7.99 -16.44 8.14
C VAL A 52 6.73 -16.26 7.30
N VAL A 53 6.22 -17.33 6.67
CA VAL A 53 5.04 -17.22 5.81
C VAL A 53 3.78 -16.98 6.64
N SER A 54 3.69 -17.59 7.82
CA SER A 54 2.57 -17.39 8.75
C SER A 54 2.61 -16.01 9.38
N ASP A 55 3.80 -15.53 9.76
CA ASP A 55 4.00 -14.17 10.25
C ASP A 55 3.64 -13.16 9.17
N VAL A 56 4.06 -13.37 7.92
CA VAL A 56 3.66 -12.51 6.80
C VAL A 56 2.16 -12.55 6.55
N ALA A 57 1.52 -13.72 6.62
CA ALA A 57 0.07 -13.80 6.49
C ALA A 57 -0.67 -12.99 7.59
N PHE A 58 -0.14 -13.00 8.82
CA PHE A 58 -0.66 -12.16 9.89
C PHE A 58 -0.49 -10.66 9.58
N GLU A 59 0.69 -10.25 9.13
CA GLU A 59 0.96 -8.84 8.77
C GLU A 59 0.13 -8.36 7.58
N VAL A 60 -0.07 -9.20 6.56
CA VAL A 60 -0.97 -8.91 5.42
C VAL A 60 -2.40 -8.73 5.92
N GLY A 61 -2.89 -9.66 6.74
CA GLY A 61 -4.24 -9.59 7.30
C GLY A 61 -4.44 -8.36 8.18
N ASP A 62 -3.48 -8.02 9.03
CA ASP A 62 -3.52 -6.87 9.92
C ASP A 62 -3.46 -5.54 9.15
N TYR A 63 -2.62 -5.44 8.12
CA TYR A 63 -2.58 -4.28 7.23
C TYR A 63 -3.93 -4.04 6.53
N LEU A 64 -4.51 -5.10 5.94
CA LEU A 64 -5.80 -5.02 5.25
C LEU A 64 -6.98 -4.76 6.21
N ALA A 65 -6.85 -5.14 7.47
CA ALA A 65 -7.85 -4.92 8.52
C ALA A 65 -7.78 -3.50 9.13
N LYS A 66 -6.56 -2.95 9.30
CA LYS A 66 -6.33 -1.60 9.87
C LYS A 66 -6.65 -0.48 8.88
N GLU A 67 -6.39 -0.68 7.60
CA GLU A 67 -6.78 0.25 6.54
C GLU A 67 -8.28 0.07 6.24
N VAL A 68 -9.12 0.74 7.05
CA VAL A 68 -10.59 0.65 7.02
C VAL A 68 -11.16 0.94 5.63
N GLU A 69 -10.46 1.74 4.82
CA GLU A 69 -10.70 1.88 3.39
C GLU A 69 -9.39 1.68 2.60
N PRO A 70 -9.35 0.78 1.60
CA PRO A 70 -8.20 0.69 0.72
C PRO A 70 -8.01 2.04 0.02
N GLN A 71 -6.81 2.60 0.14
CA GLN A 71 -6.47 3.95 -0.31
C GLN A 71 -6.16 3.98 -1.80
N ASN A 72 -5.87 2.82 -2.39
CA ASN A 72 -5.60 2.63 -3.82
C ASN A 72 -6.30 1.39 -4.41
N GLU A 73 -6.24 1.24 -5.74
CA GLU A 73 -6.87 0.11 -6.44
C GLU A 73 -6.20 -1.23 -6.14
N GLN A 74 -4.87 -1.24 -5.92
CA GLN A 74 -4.07 -2.42 -5.63
C GLN A 74 -4.46 -3.03 -4.27
N GLU A 75 -4.53 -2.20 -3.24
CA GLU A 75 -4.99 -2.55 -1.89
C GLU A 75 -6.43 -3.02 -1.91
N ARG A 76 -7.30 -2.41 -2.74
CA ARG A 76 -8.70 -2.84 -2.87
C ARG A 76 -8.81 -4.25 -3.42
N VAL A 77 -8.11 -4.55 -4.51
CA VAL A 77 -8.09 -5.88 -5.11
C VAL A 77 -7.54 -6.91 -4.12
N LEU A 78 -6.44 -6.58 -3.43
CA LEU A 78 -5.84 -7.47 -2.43
C LEU A 78 -6.79 -7.73 -1.26
N LYS A 79 -7.47 -6.70 -0.76
CA LYS A 79 -8.48 -6.80 0.31
C LYS A 79 -9.65 -7.68 -0.08
N ASP A 80 -10.18 -7.49 -1.29
CA ASP A 80 -11.29 -8.29 -1.80
C ASP A 80 -10.89 -9.76 -1.95
N MET A 81 -9.70 -10.05 -2.49
CA MET A 81 -9.15 -11.41 -2.57
C MET A 81 -8.97 -12.04 -1.17
N TRP A 82 -8.43 -11.29 -0.22
CA TRP A 82 -8.19 -11.76 1.15
C TRP A 82 -9.49 -12.11 1.89
N ASN A 83 -10.53 -11.30 1.71
CA ASN A 83 -11.82 -11.47 2.39
C ASN A 83 -12.62 -12.69 1.90
N VAL A 84 -12.38 -13.15 0.66
CA VAL A 84 -13.06 -14.32 0.10
C VAL A 84 -12.24 -15.61 0.19
N ALA A 85 -10.96 -15.50 0.53
CA ALA A 85 -10.02 -16.60 0.62
C ALA A 85 -10.23 -17.44 1.90
N ASP A 86 -10.07 -18.76 1.78
CA ASP A 86 -9.85 -19.62 2.94
C ASP A 86 -8.43 -19.49 3.50
N GLU A 87 -8.13 -20.18 4.61
CA GLU A 87 -6.82 -20.10 5.28
C GLU A 87 -5.66 -20.50 4.34
N GLN A 88 -5.84 -21.54 3.53
CA GLN A 88 -4.82 -21.99 2.59
C GLN A 88 -4.59 -20.95 1.48
N GLU A 89 -5.66 -20.36 0.99
CA GLU A 89 -5.63 -19.29 -0.02
C GLU A 89 -5.01 -18.00 0.54
N GLN A 90 -5.27 -17.64 1.79
CA GLN A 90 -4.63 -16.51 2.47
C GLN A 90 -3.12 -16.72 2.61
N HIS A 91 -2.68 -17.92 2.98
CA HIS A 91 -1.25 -18.27 2.96
C HIS A 91 -0.65 -18.21 1.55
N ALA A 92 -1.40 -18.58 0.51
CA ALA A 92 -0.95 -18.45 -0.87
C ALA A 92 -0.80 -16.99 -1.30
N ILE A 93 -1.76 -16.13 -0.93
CA ILE A 93 -1.70 -14.67 -1.16
C ILE A 93 -0.47 -14.08 -0.46
N ALA A 94 -0.27 -14.38 0.82
CA ALA A 94 0.89 -13.95 1.60
C ALA A 94 2.21 -14.36 0.93
N ASN A 95 2.34 -15.62 0.50
CA ASN A 95 3.51 -16.11 -0.22
C ASN A 95 3.77 -15.35 -1.54
N MET A 96 2.72 -14.98 -2.27
CA MET A 96 2.86 -14.21 -3.50
C MET A 96 3.31 -12.78 -3.22
N MET A 97 2.85 -12.17 -2.13
CA MET A 97 3.30 -10.84 -1.71
C MET A 97 4.78 -10.82 -1.31
N VAL A 98 5.25 -11.82 -0.57
CA VAL A 98 6.69 -12.00 -0.26
C VAL A 98 7.52 -12.02 -1.54
N LYS A 99 7.13 -12.88 -2.50
CA LYS A 99 7.84 -13.01 -3.79
C LYS A 99 7.79 -11.75 -4.63
N LEU A 100 6.75 -10.93 -4.49
CA LEU A 100 6.62 -9.65 -5.18
C LEU A 100 7.61 -8.63 -4.61
N VAL A 101 7.66 -8.50 -3.28
CA VAL A 101 8.60 -7.59 -2.59
C VAL A 101 10.06 -7.97 -2.86
N GLN A 102 10.39 -9.26 -2.87
CA GLN A 102 11.75 -9.72 -3.18
C GLN A 102 12.21 -9.48 -4.64
N ARG A 103 11.28 -9.10 -5.54
CA ARG A 103 11.56 -8.91 -6.98
C ARG A 103 11.68 -7.45 -7.40
N ASP A 104 11.17 -6.52 -6.60
CA ASP A 104 11.30 -5.07 -6.79
C ASP A 104 12.61 -4.56 -6.16
#